data_AF-A0A0K0DJV6-F1
#
_entry.id   AF-A0A0K0DJV6-F1
#
_cell.length_a   1.000
_cell.length_b   1.000
_cell.length_c   1.000
_cell.angle_alpha   90.00
_cell.angle_beta   90.00
_cell.angle_gamma   90.00
#
_symmetry.space_group_name_H-M   'P 1'
#
loop_
_entity.id
_entity.type
_entity.pdbx_description
1 polymer ?
#
loop_
_entity_poly.entity_id
_entity_poly.type
_entity_poly.pdbx_seq_one_letter_code
_entity_poly.pdbx_strand_id
1 'polypeptide(L)'
;LLLLHSKTHPFSPKLLGVEEPTILIPNVYSLYFRVRKLVEGLTIYLRENDYNYEEHFVKPIVTALDVIVQTSEGLDVSDIVLYSDLILRLLHFVEDFEQHSFRVLIMNRCLDILHKFSSCPKCLLIKYLISQVLSSSDLSLDNESSIIALFIDQFRKHLIEEPFQKELGSFFGMLEDVRYENMCEASNYYVSIFTLVQFVALQSQISDYIQLEEVREKEKRDRKTTTPRLPESAFDVAIKTPFEGSVTDQIQLLLFNHEQAKQYISAVLNSLS
;
A
#
# COMPACT_ATOMS: atom_id res chain seq x y z
N LEU A 1 23.90 24.19 -0.18
CA LEU A 1 24.69 23.14 0.50
C LEU A 1 24.63 21.78 -0.19
N LEU A 2 23.50 21.28 -0.71
CA LEU A 2 23.47 20.04 -1.53
C LEU A 2 24.36 20.13 -2.79
N LEU A 3 24.44 21.32 -3.40
CA LEU A 3 25.38 21.69 -4.47
C LEU A 3 26.86 21.78 -4.03
N LEU A 4 27.09 21.99 -2.72
CA LEU A 4 28.42 22.04 -2.11
C LEU A 4 28.85 20.63 -1.66
N HIS A 5 27.93 19.86 -1.08
CA HIS A 5 28.01 18.44 -0.81
C HIS A 5 28.13 17.63 -2.11
N SER A 6 27.54 18.07 -3.23
CA SER A 6 27.79 17.42 -4.52
C SER A 6 29.21 17.66 -5.05
N LYS A 7 29.96 18.61 -4.46
CA LYS A 7 31.39 18.77 -4.73
C LYS A 7 32.25 17.82 -3.87
N THR A 8 31.76 17.36 -2.72
CA THR A 8 32.51 16.56 -1.73
C THR A 8 32.01 15.13 -1.55
N HIS A 9 30.80 14.81 -2.01
CA HIS A 9 30.08 13.55 -1.84
C HIS A 9 29.60 13.05 -3.22
N PRO A 10 29.42 11.73 -3.46
CA PRO A 10 29.15 11.12 -4.78
C PRO A 10 27.83 11.50 -5.49
N PHE A 11 27.24 12.66 -5.22
CA PHE A 11 26.19 13.18 -6.09
C PHE A 11 26.81 13.53 -7.44
N SER A 12 26.26 13.01 -8.54
CA SER A 12 26.59 13.57 -9.86
C SER A 12 25.91 14.93 -9.98
N PRO A 13 26.65 16.05 -10.04
CA PRO A 13 26.05 17.37 -10.19
C PRO A 13 25.23 17.48 -11.48
N LYS A 14 25.59 16.70 -12.51
CA LYS A 14 24.81 16.58 -13.76
C LYS A 14 23.42 16.02 -13.55
N LEU A 15 23.23 15.09 -12.60
CA LEU A 15 21.90 14.58 -12.25
C LEU A 15 21.04 15.66 -11.59
N LEU A 16 21.67 16.66 -10.96
CA LEU A 16 21.00 17.81 -10.37
C LEU A 16 20.95 19.04 -11.30
N GLY A 17 21.29 18.88 -12.59
CA GLY A 17 21.25 19.96 -13.59
C GLY A 17 22.44 20.95 -13.54
N VAL A 18 23.54 20.58 -12.89
CA VAL A 18 24.74 21.42 -12.75
C VAL A 18 25.75 21.07 -13.86
N GLU A 19 26.10 22.06 -14.69
CA GLU A 19 26.99 21.89 -15.85
C GLU A 19 28.49 21.95 -15.53
N GLU A 20 28.87 22.33 -14.31
CA GLU A 20 30.28 22.46 -13.89
C GLU A 20 30.99 21.11 -13.65
N PRO A 21 32.32 21.01 -13.92
CA PRO A 21 33.06 19.77 -13.78
C PRO A 21 33.33 19.51 -12.29
N THR A 22 32.55 18.61 -11.70
CA THR A 22 32.78 18.16 -10.32
C THR A 22 32.89 16.65 -10.31
N ILE A 23 33.70 16.12 -9.38
CA ILE A 23 34.23 14.74 -9.34
C ILE A 23 33.14 13.77 -9.80
N LEU A 24 33.33 13.30 -11.03
CA LEU A 24 32.34 12.59 -11.81
C LEU A 24 32.11 11.23 -11.16
N ILE A 25 30.85 10.83 -10.94
CA ILE A 25 30.53 9.44 -11.26
C ILE A 25 30.78 9.35 -12.78
N PRO A 26 31.79 8.61 -13.23
CA PRO A 26 32.04 8.39 -14.64
C PRO A 26 30.72 8.02 -15.35
N ASN A 27 30.42 8.69 -16.47
CA ASN A 27 29.28 8.35 -17.34
C ASN A 27 29.36 6.91 -17.92
N VAL A 28 30.41 6.18 -17.59
CA VAL A 28 30.69 4.79 -17.93
C VAL A 28 29.86 3.82 -17.08
N TYR A 29 29.29 4.27 -15.97
CA TYR A 29 28.43 3.44 -15.13
C TYR A 29 26.99 3.38 -15.65
N SER A 30 26.35 2.23 -15.45
CA SER A 30 24.94 2.03 -15.78
C SER A 30 24.05 3.07 -15.09
N LEU A 31 22.92 3.41 -15.71
CA LEU A 31 21.94 4.32 -15.11
C LEU A 31 21.52 3.84 -13.71
N TYR A 32 21.24 2.55 -13.57
CA TYR A 32 20.92 1.91 -12.31
C TYR A 32 21.94 2.21 -11.20
N PHE A 33 23.25 2.05 -11.47
CA PHE A 33 24.28 2.32 -10.48
C PHE A 33 24.33 3.80 -10.08
N ARG A 34 24.15 4.71 -11.04
CA ARG A 34 24.12 6.15 -10.78
C ARG A 34 22.96 6.54 -9.87
N VAL A 35 21.79 5.95 -10.08
CA VAL A 35 20.61 6.20 -9.24
C VAL A 35 20.81 5.67 -7.83
N ARG A 36 21.37 4.46 -7.67
CA ARG A 36 21.70 3.94 -6.34
C ARG A 36 22.65 4.85 -5.58
N LYS A 37 23.68 5.39 -6.25
CA LYS A 37 24.59 6.36 -5.63
C LYS A 37 23.93 7.69 -5.29
N LEU A 38 22.95 8.12 -6.08
CA LEU A 38 22.12 9.28 -5.76
C LEU A 38 21.26 9.04 -4.51
N VAL A 39 20.64 7.86 -4.40
CA VAL A 39 19.88 7.46 -3.21
C VAL A 39 20.79 7.43 -1.97
N GLU A 40 21.93 6.75 -2.03
CA GLU A 40 22.91 6.71 -0.93
C GLU A 40 23.36 8.11 -0.51
N GLY A 41 23.69 8.95 -1.49
CA GLY A 41 24.11 10.34 -1.26
C GLY A 41 23.01 11.14 -0.56
N LEU A 42 21.77 11.04 -1.05
CA LEU A 42 20.64 11.77 -0.48
C LEU A 42 20.34 11.31 0.95
N THR A 43 20.41 10.01 1.22
CA THR A 43 20.24 9.46 2.55
C THR A 43 21.30 9.96 3.53
N ILE A 44 22.57 10.01 3.11
CA ILE A 44 23.67 10.56 3.93
C ILE A 44 23.45 12.05 4.16
N TYR A 45 23.06 12.80 3.13
CA TYR A 45 22.77 14.22 3.24
C TYR A 45 21.67 14.52 4.27
N LEU A 46 20.57 13.76 4.24
CA LEU A 46 19.47 13.89 5.20
C LEU A 46 19.88 13.49 6.62
N ARG A 47 20.87 12.63 6.78
CA ARG A 47 21.40 12.20 8.10
C ARG A 47 22.36 13.20 8.71
N GLU A 48 23.15 13.90 7.90
CA GLU A 48 24.20 14.81 8.39
C GLU A 48 23.72 16.26 8.60
N ASN A 49 22.61 16.65 7.98
CA ASN A 49 22.13 18.03 8.01
C ASN A 49 20.92 18.18 8.94
N ASP A 50 21.17 18.13 10.25
CA ASP A 50 20.09 18.18 11.24
C ASP A 50 19.45 19.59 11.43
N TYR A 51 20.01 20.71 10.93
CA TYR A 51 19.59 22.04 11.45
C TYR A 51 19.71 23.26 10.52
N ASN A 52 19.49 23.17 9.20
CA ASN A 52 19.44 24.39 8.38
C ASN A 52 18.38 24.33 7.27
N TYR A 53 17.13 24.57 7.67
CA TYR A 53 15.92 24.35 6.88
C TYR A 53 15.40 25.60 6.16
N GLU A 54 16.29 26.41 5.58
CA GLU A 54 15.84 27.52 4.73
C GLU A 54 15.28 27.01 3.39
N GLU A 55 14.43 27.79 2.72
CA GLU A 55 13.75 27.47 1.45
C GLU A 55 14.72 26.99 0.33
N HIS A 56 15.99 27.39 0.42
CA HIS A 56 17.08 26.98 -0.48
C HIS A 56 17.50 25.51 -0.38
N PHE A 57 17.09 24.80 0.68
CA PHE A 57 17.53 23.43 0.98
C PHE A 57 16.59 22.35 0.45
N VAL A 58 15.29 22.66 0.30
CA VAL A 58 14.28 21.66 -0.08
C VAL A 58 14.22 21.43 -1.57
N LYS A 59 14.39 22.47 -2.39
CA LYS A 59 14.34 22.36 -3.85
C LYS A 59 15.35 21.34 -4.39
N PRO A 60 16.62 21.30 -3.93
CA PRO A 60 17.57 20.24 -4.31
C PRO A 60 17.13 18.82 -3.91
N ILE A 61 16.49 18.64 -2.75
CA ILE A 61 15.96 17.33 -2.31
C ILE A 61 14.87 16.88 -3.27
N VAL A 62 13.91 17.76 -3.56
CA VAL A 62 12.82 17.48 -4.51
C VAL A 62 13.37 17.14 -5.90
N THR A 63 14.32 17.91 -6.41
CA THR A 63 14.97 17.62 -7.70
C THR A 63 15.66 16.25 -7.69
N ALA A 64 16.36 15.90 -6.62
CA ALA A 64 16.99 14.58 -6.49
C ALA A 64 15.95 13.46 -6.48
N LEU A 65 14.84 13.64 -5.75
CA LEU A 65 13.73 12.69 -5.72
C LEU A 65 13.04 12.55 -7.08
N ASP A 66 12.83 13.64 -7.81
CA ASP A 66 12.27 13.61 -9.17
C ASP A 66 13.15 12.75 -10.08
N VAL A 67 14.47 12.92 -10.02
CA VAL A 67 15.42 12.12 -10.80
C VAL A 67 15.35 10.66 -10.39
N ILE A 68 15.38 10.34 -9.09
CA ILE A 68 15.27 8.97 -8.58
C ILE A 68 13.97 8.33 -9.11
N VAL A 69 12.83 8.99 -8.96
CA VAL A 69 11.53 8.47 -9.41
C VAL A 69 11.50 8.25 -10.92
N GLN A 70 12.02 9.18 -11.71
CA GLN A 70 11.99 9.09 -13.17
C GLN A 70 12.92 7.99 -13.72
N THR A 71 14.01 7.71 -13.01
CA THR A 71 15.07 6.82 -13.51
C THR A 71 15.07 5.43 -12.86
N SER A 72 14.36 5.26 -11.75
CA SER A 72 14.20 3.95 -11.10
C SER A 72 13.17 3.11 -11.83
N GLU A 73 13.58 1.93 -12.27
CA GLU A 73 12.74 0.92 -12.90
C GLU A 73 13.12 -0.46 -12.38
N GLY A 74 12.11 -1.32 -12.17
CA GLY A 74 12.33 -2.73 -11.83
C GLY A 74 13.02 -2.99 -10.51
N LEU A 75 12.75 -2.18 -9.47
CA LEU A 75 13.37 -2.36 -8.16
C LEU A 75 12.97 -3.71 -7.54
N ASP A 76 13.94 -4.37 -6.91
CA ASP A 76 13.80 -5.72 -6.36
C ASP A 76 14.12 -5.82 -4.87
N VAL A 77 14.22 -7.04 -4.34
CA VAL A 77 14.47 -7.29 -2.92
C VAL A 77 15.82 -6.71 -2.46
N SER A 78 16.83 -6.65 -3.33
CA SER A 78 18.16 -6.12 -3.00
C SER A 78 18.19 -4.60 -2.83
N ASP A 79 17.15 -3.92 -3.30
CA ASP A 79 16.97 -2.47 -3.20
C ASP A 79 16.23 -2.06 -1.92
N ILE A 80 15.52 -2.99 -1.25
CA ILE A 80 14.65 -2.69 -0.09
C ILE A 80 15.40 -1.90 0.99
N VAL A 81 16.59 -2.37 1.40
CA VAL A 81 17.36 -1.74 2.49
C VAL A 81 17.80 -0.32 2.14
N LEU A 82 18.20 -0.10 0.90
CA LEU A 82 18.69 1.21 0.45
C LEU A 82 17.55 2.23 0.41
N TYR A 83 16.41 1.84 -0.16
CA TYR A 83 15.27 2.74 -0.29
C TYR A 83 14.50 2.89 1.02
N SER A 84 14.51 1.90 1.91
CA SER A 84 13.91 2.05 3.23
C SER A 84 14.65 3.08 4.09
N ASP A 85 15.99 3.06 4.11
CA ASP A 85 16.78 4.08 4.82
C ASP A 85 16.50 5.48 4.24
N LEU A 86 16.42 5.62 2.91
CA LEU A 86 16.01 6.90 2.29
C LEU A 86 14.62 7.34 2.75
N ILE A 87 13.61 6.47 2.63
CA ILE A 87 12.22 6.81 2.95
C ILE A 87 12.09 7.18 4.44
N LEU A 88 12.68 6.42 5.35
CA LEU A 88 12.62 6.71 6.79
C LEU A 88 13.26 8.07 7.12
N ARG A 89 14.40 8.40 6.49
CA ARG A 89 15.02 9.73 6.66
C ARG A 89 14.15 10.85 6.09
N LEU A 90 13.47 10.62 4.97
CA LEU A 90 12.53 11.59 4.42
C LEU A 90 11.30 11.77 5.30
N LEU A 91 10.79 10.71 5.92
CA LEU A 91 9.67 10.80 6.86
C LEU A 91 10.03 11.68 8.06
N HIS A 92 11.19 11.43 8.68
CA HIS A 92 11.71 12.28 9.75
C HIS A 92 11.90 13.73 9.29
N PHE A 93 12.51 13.93 8.13
CA PHE A 93 12.73 15.27 7.55
C PHE A 93 11.41 16.04 7.36
N VAL A 94 10.35 15.36 6.92
CA VAL A 94 9.05 15.99 6.67
C VAL A 94 8.35 16.42 7.95
N GLU A 95 8.56 15.70 9.06
CA GLU A 95 7.98 16.08 10.35
C GLU A 95 8.57 17.38 10.91
N ASP A 96 9.91 17.49 10.89
CA ASP A 96 10.62 18.68 11.37
C ASP A 96 10.35 19.93 10.51
N PHE A 97 9.90 19.76 9.27
CA PHE A 97 9.90 20.83 8.28
C PHE A 97 8.55 21.55 8.14
N GLU A 98 8.37 22.75 8.69
CA GLU A 98 7.06 23.42 8.81
C GLU A 98 6.31 23.77 7.48
N GLN A 99 6.96 23.77 6.31
CA GLN A 99 6.30 24.18 5.08
C GLN A 99 5.47 23.05 4.44
N HIS A 100 4.15 23.14 4.61
CA HIS A 100 3.18 22.12 4.20
C HIS A 100 3.25 21.71 2.71
N SER A 101 3.49 22.65 1.79
CA SER A 101 3.54 22.35 0.34
C SER A 101 4.63 21.35 -0.04
N PHE A 102 5.79 21.44 0.62
CA PHE A 102 6.91 20.54 0.38
C PHE A 102 6.76 19.20 1.11
N ARG A 103 6.12 19.19 2.29
CA ARG A 103 5.78 17.95 3.00
C ARG A 103 5.00 17.00 2.08
N VAL A 104 3.91 17.51 1.49
CA VAL A 104 3.06 16.74 0.57
C VAL A 104 3.86 16.27 -0.65
N LEU A 105 4.70 17.12 -1.21
CA LEU A 105 5.51 16.78 -2.38
C LEU A 105 6.51 15.64 -2.09
N ILE A 106 7.23 15.72 -0.98
CA ILE A 106 8.20 14.69 -0.56
C ILE A 106 7.47 13.37 -0.25
N MET A 107 6.34 13.43 0.47
CA MET A 107 5.53 12.25 0.77
C MET A 107 5.04 11.57 -0.51
N ASN A 108 4.56 12.35 -1.49
CA ASN A 108 4.15 11.79 -2.78
C ASN A 108 5.32 11.12 -3.50
N ARG A 109 6.53 11.68 -3.44
CA ARG A 109 7.72 11.05 -4.03
C ARG A 109 8.13 9.76 -3.32
N CYS A 110 7.96 9.68 -2.00
CA CYS A 110 8.17 8.43 -1.27
C CYS A 110 7.20 7.34 -1.75
N LEU A 111 5.93 7.70 -1.99
CA LEU A 111 4.96 6.78 -2.58
C LEU A 111 5.31 6.43 -4.02
N ASP A 112 5.74 7.39 -4.85
CA ASP A 112 6.16 7.13 -6.23
C ASP A 112 7.31 6.12 -6.28
N ILE A 113 8.31 6.26 -5.38
CA ILE A 113 9.41 5.30 -5.20
C ILE A 113 8.87 3.92 -4.83
N LEU A 114 7.95 3.85 -3.86
CA LEU A 114 7.35 2.59 -3.42
C LEU A 114 6.63 1.86 -4.57
N HIS A 115 5.99 2.61 -5.47
CA HIS A 115 5.35 2.05 -6.67
C HIS A 115 6.34 1.56 -7.73
N LYS A 116 7.64 1.87 -7.64
CA LYS A 116 8.68 1.33 -8.54
C LYS A 116 9.08 -0.11 -8.21
N PHE A 117 8.75 -0.59 -7.02
CA PHE A 117 8.96 -1.99 -6.65
C PHE A 117 7.88 -2.87 -7.28
N SER A 118 8.29 -4.06 -7.74
CA SER A 118 7.35 -5.11 -8.12
C SER A 118 6.55 -5.62 -6.89
N SER A 119 5.44 -6.31 -7.13
CA SER A 119 4.46 -6.70 -6.10
C SER A 119 5.07 -7.28 -4.81
N CYS A 120 5.91 -8.32 -4.94
CA CYS A 120 6.49 -9.01 -3.79
C CYS A 120 7.49 -8.12 -3.02
N PRO A 121 8.54 -7.53 -3.64
CA PRO A 121 9.42 -6.57 -2.98
C PRO A 121 8.69 -5.37 -2.36
N LYS A 122 7.62 -4.87 -3.00
CA LYS A 122 6.79 -3.78 -2.48
C LYS A 122 6.10 -4.18 -1.18
N CYS A 123 5.48 -5.35 -1.14
CA CYS A 123 4.85 -5.89 0.06
C CYS A 123 5.86 -5.98 1.22
N LEU A 124 7.05 -6.52 0.94
CA LEU A 124 8.13 -6.62 1.93
C LEU A 124 8.64 -5.25 2.39
N LEU A 125 8.79 -4.28 1.48
CA LEU A 125 9.20 -2.92 1.80
C LEU A 125 8.17 -2.23 2.71
N ILE A 126 6.87 -2.33 2.41
CA ILE A 126 5.81 -1.75 3.25
C ILE A 126 5.89 -2.32 4.67
N LYS A 127 5.96 -3.65 4.80
CA LYS A 127 6.11 -4.32 6.10
C LYS A 127 7.37 -3.84 6.83
N TYR A 128 8.49 -3.80 6.12
CA TYR A 128 9.76 -3.35 6.69
C TYR A 128 9.66 -1.91 7.22
N LEU A 129 9.08 -0.99 6.46
CA LEU A 129 8.88 0.40 6.88
C LEU A 129 8.00 0.51 8.13
N ILE A 130 6.85 -0.18 8.16
CA ILE A 130 5.98 -0.21 9.35
C ILE A 130 6.73 -0.76 10.56
N SER A 131 7.46 -1.85 10.39
CA SER A 131 8.25 -2.46 11.46
C SER A 131 9.30 -1.49 12.01
N GLN A 132 10.01 -0.76 11.14
CA GLN A 132 10.99 0.24 11.56
C GLN A 132 10.35 1.42 12.27
N VAL A 133 9.22 1.94 11.77
CA VAL A 133 8.49 3.03 12.41
C VAL A 133 8.02 2.62 13.82
N LEU A 134 7.52 1.40 13.99
CA LEU A 134 7.03 0.91 15.30
C LEU A 134 8.13 0.53 16.29
N SER A 135 9.32 0.13 15.82
CA SER A 135 10.38 -0.45 16.66
C SER A 135 11.57 0.47 16.91
N SER A 136 11.75 1.51 16.09
CA SER A 136 12.92 2.37 16.19
C SER A 136 12.71 3.45 17.24
N SER A 137 13.40 3.33 18.37
CA SER A 137 13.49 4.40 19.38
C SER A 137 14.07 5.70 18.83
N ASP A 138 14.81 5.62 17.71
CA ASP A 138 15.55 6.73 17.12
C ASP A 138 14.72 7.48 16.07
N LEU A 139 13.54 6.97 15.69
CA LEU A 139 12.54 7.64 14.85
C LEU A 139 11.30 7.91 15.72
N SER A 140 11.39 8.81 16.70
CA SER A 140 10.18 9.29 17.38
C SER A 140 9.43 10.23 16.43
N LEU A 141 8.41 9.70 15.77
CA LEU A 141 7.62 10.45 14.81
C LEU A 141 6.34 10.98 15.47
N ASP A 142 6.14 12.29 15.51
CA ASP A 142 4.94 12.90 16.12
C ASP A 142 3.66 12.46 15.39
N ASN A 143 3.75 12.18 14.08
CA ASN A 143 2.64 11.72 13.24
C ASN A 143 2.72 10.23 12.91
N GLU A 144 3.40 9.43 13.75
CA GLU A 144 3.57 7.99 13.57
C GLU A 144 2.27 7.29 13.14
N SER A 145 1.17 7.55 13.86
CA SER A 145 -0.14 6.94 13.60
C SER A 145 -0.65 7.21 12.18
N SER A 146 -0.41 8.41 11.64
CA SER A 146 -0.82 8.80 10.29
C SER A 146 0.11 8.20 9.22
N ILE A 147 1.40 8.04 9.53
CA ILE A 147 2.36 7.37 8.65
C ILE A 147 2.05 5.88 8.54
N ILE A 148 1.73 5.23 9.66
CA ILE A 148 1.30 3.83 9.66
C ILE A 148 -0.02 3.66 8.92
N ALA A 149 -0.99 4.56 9.14
CA ALA A 149 -2.24 4.58 8.39
C ALA A 149 -2.01 4.63 6.87
N LEU A 150 -1.10 5.50 6.42
CA LEU A 150 -0.71 5.60 5.01
C LEU A 150 -0.19 4.28 4.45
N PHE A 151 0.71 3.60 5.17
CA PHE A 151 1.26 2.32 4.74
C PHE A 151 0.23 1.18 4.76
N ILE A 152 -0.68 1.17 5.73
CA ILE A 152 -1.83 0.26 5.74
C ILE A 152 -2.69 0.48 4.50
N ASP A 153 -2.95 1.72 4.13
CA ASP A 153 -3.71 2.02 2.92
C ASP A 153 -3.00 1.62 1.64
N GLN A 154 -1.67 1.75 1.57
CA GLN A 154 -0.90 1.21 0.44
C GLN A 154 -0.97 -0.32 0.39
N PHE A 155 -0.87 -1.00 1.54
CA PHE A 155 -1.01 -2.45 1.61
C PHE A 155 -2.40 -2.90 1.12
N ARG A 156 -3.46 -2.24 1.61
CA ARG A 156 -4.85 -2.49 1.21
C ARG A 156 -5.07 -2.34 -0.29
N LYS A 157 -4.54 -1.28 -0.91
CA LYS A 157 -4.69 -1.04 -2.36
C LYS A 157 -4.14 -2.17 -3.22
N HIS A 158 -3.12 -2.88 -2.73
CA HIS A 158 -2.46 -3.98 -3.43
C HIS A 158 -2.92 -5.36 -2.94
N LEU A 159 -3.94 -5.46 -2.08
CA LEU A 159 -4.37 -6.71 -1.46
C LEU A 159 -4.96 -7.73 -2.46
N ILE A 160 -5.30 -7.30 -3.67
CA ILE A 160 -5.76 -8.21 -4.73
C ILE A 160 -4.58 -9.04 -5.27
N GLU A 161 -3.34 -8.56 -5.13
CA GLU A 161 -2.13 -9.22 -5.62
C GLU A 161 -1.71 -10.37 -4.68
N GLU A 162 -1.30 -11.50 -5.28
CA GLU A 162 -0.98 -12.74 -4.56
C GLU A 162 0.04 -12.57 -3.40
N PRO A 163 1.14 -11.79 -3.55
CA PRO A 163 2.09 -11.59 -2.45
C PRO A 163 1.46 -10.92 -1.23
N PHE A 164 0.56 -9.96 -1.43
CA PHE A 164 -0.11 -9.24 -0.34
C PHE A 164 -1.11 -10.14 0.40
N GLN A 165 -1.82 -11.01 -0.32
CA GLN A 165 -2.74 -11.98 0.28
C GLN A 165 -2.00 -12.99 1.16
N LYS A 166 -0.86 -13.51 0.68
CA LYS A 166 -0.02 -14.45 1.45
C LYS A 166 0.53 -13.82 2.73
N GLU A 167 0.87 -12.54 2.68
CA GLU A 167 1.45 -11.82 3.81
C GLU A 167 0.40 -11.21 4.76
N LEU A 168 -0.89 -11.24 4.42
CA LEU A 168 -1.96 -10.60 5.20
C LEU A 168 -1.99 -11.03 6.67
N GLY A 169 -1.82 -12.33 6.95
CA GLY A 169 -1.80 -12.84 8.32
C GLY A 169 -0.62 -12.29 9.13
N SER A 170 0.58 -12.28 8.53
CA SER A 170 1.76 -11.67 9.16
C SER A 170 1.61 -10.16 9.30
N PHE A 171 0.97 -9.49 8.34
CA PHE A 171 0.71 -8.05 8.38
C PHE A 171 -0.21 -7.68 9.56
N PHE A 172 -1.29 -8.42 9.78
CA PHE A 172 -2.14 -8.23 10.96
C PHE A 172 -1.41 -8.53 12.27
N GLY A 173 -0.59 -9.59 12.32
CA GLY A 173 0.20 -9.91 13.51
C GLY A 173 1.18 -8.80 13.90
N MET A 174 1.69 -8.01 12.94
CA MET A 174 2.52 -6.85 13.24
C MET A 174 1.76 -5.67 13.86
N LEU A 175 0.43 -5.60 13.64
CA LEU A 175 -0.42 -4.48 14.05
C LEU A 175 -1.27 -4.81 15.29
N GLU A 176 -1.28 -6.07 15.73
CA GLU A 176 -2.12 -6.56 16.83
C GLU A 176 -1.87 -5.83 18.16
N ASP A 177 -0.60 -5.55 18.46
CA ASP A 177 -0.19 -4.91 19.71
C ASP A 177 -0.10 -3.36 19.61
N VAL A 178 -0.35 -2.80 18.43
CA VAL A 178 -0.22 -1.35 18.21
C VAL A 178 -1.47 -0.64 18.73
N ARG A 179 -1.29 0.14 19.79
CA ARG A 179 -2.36 0.92 20.45
C ARG A 179 -1.86 2.32 20.75
N TYR A 180 -2.62 3.31 20.30
CA TYR A 180 -2.36 4.71 20.59
C TYR A 180 -3.23 5.17 21.76
N GLU A 181 -2.63 5.85 22.74
CA GLU A 181 -3.37 6.37 23.91
C GLU A 181 -4.37 7.47 23.50
N ASN A 182 -3.96 8.35 22.59
CA ASN A 182 -4.81 9.41 22.07
C ASN A 182 -5.56 8.94 20.82
N MET A 183 -6.81 8.50 21.01
CA MET A 183 -7.67 8.06 19.91
C MET A 183 -7.97 9.15 18.87
N CYS A 184 -7.98 10.43 19.28
CA CYS A 184 -8.28 11.53 18.35
C CYS A 184 -7.11 11.77 17.40
N GLU A 185 -5.88 11.75 17.90
CA GLU A 185 -4.68 11.89 17.06
C GLU A 185 -4.42 10.65 16.20
N ALA A 186 -4.82 9.47 16.67
CA ALA A 186 -4.70 8.21 15.95
C ALA A 186 -5.95 7.80 15.14
N SER A 187 -6.88 8.73 14.88
CA SER A 187 -8.12 8.41 14.17
C SER A 187 -7.85 7.80 12.79
N ASN A 188 -6.83 8.33 12.09
CA ASN A 188 -6.43 7.85 10.76
C ASN A 188 -5.99 6.39 10.81
N TYR A 189 -5.20 6.01 11.82
CA TYR A 189 -4.75 4.62 12.02
C TYR A 189 -5.94 3.67 12.16
N TYR A 190 -6.85 3.95 13.10
CA TYR A 190 -7.99 3.08 13.36
C TYR A 190 -8.95 2.99 12.17
N VAL A 191 -9.15 4.10 11.44
CA VAL A 191 -9.93 4.10 10.20
C VAL A 191 -9.28 3.24 9.12
N SER A 192 -7.96 3.33 8.93
CA SER A 192 -7.26 2.52 7.93
C SER A 192 -7.29 1.02 8.29
N ILE A 193 -7.13 0.65 9.57
CA ILE A 193 -7.31 -0.73 10.05
C ILE A 193 -8.72 -1.23 9.78
N PHE A 194 -9.73 -0.46 10.19
CA PHE A 194 -11.14 -0.81 9.98
C PHE A 194 -11.44 -1.03 8.50
N THR A 195 -10.94 -0.14 7.65
CA THR A 195 -11.16 -0.21 6.20
C THR A 195 -10.45 -1.42 5.59
N LEU A 196 -9.25 -1.79 6.07
CA LEU A 196 -8.57 -3.01 5.65
C LEU A 196 -9.37 -4.26 6.04
N VAL A 197 -9.82 -4.35 7.29
CA VAL A 197 -10.63 -5.48 7.79
C VAL A 197 -11.94 -5.60 7.00
N GLN A 198 -12.63 -4.47 6.77
CA GLN A 198 -13.85 -4.44 5.98
C GLN A 198 -13.61 -4.93 4.54
N PHE A 199 -12.51 -4.49 3.92
CA PHE A 199 -12.15 -4.93 2.57
C PHE A 199 -11.93 -6.45 2.50
N VAL A 200 -11.18 -7.02 3.46
CA VAL A 200 -10.94 -8.47 3.56
C VAL A 200 -12.25 -9.24 3.75
N ALA A 201 -13.11 -8.78 4.66
CA ALA A 201 -14.40 -9.41 4.92
C ALA A 201 -15.30 -9.42 3.67
N LEU A 202 -15.37 -8.29 2.96
CA LEU A 202 -16.13 -8.19 1.71
C LEU A 202 -15.55 -9.11 0.62
N GLN A 203 -14.22 -9.19 0.49
CA GLN A 203 -13.56 -10.06 -0.47
C GLN A 203 -13.87 -11.55 -0.19
N SER A 204 -13.87 -11.95 1.08
CA SER A 204 -14.27 -13.30 1.49
C SER A 204 -15.73 -13.58 1.14
N GLN A 205 -16.65 -12.68 1.48
CA GLN A 205 -18.08 -12.84 1.17
C GLN A 205 -18.36 -12.97 -0.32
N ILE A 206 -17.67 -12.18 -1.16
CA ILE A 206 -17.79 -12.25 -2.61
C ILE A 206 -17.26 -13.60 -3.11
N SER A 207 -16.13 -14.08 -2.58
CA SER A 207 -15.58 -15.39 -2.93
C SER A 207 -16.55 -16.52 -2.59
N ASP A 208 -17.12 -16.51 -1.38
CA ASP A 208 -18.11 -17.50 -0.94
C ASP A 208 -19.36 -17.48 -1.83
N TYR A 209 -19.83 -16.29 -2.22
CA TYR A 209 -20.97 -16.15 -3.13
C TYR A 209 -20.69 -16.74 -4.52
N ILE A 210 -19.51 -16.48 -5.09
CA ILE A 210 -19.11 -17.04 -6.39
C ILE A 210 -19.08 -18.56 -6.32
N GLN A 211 -18.47 -19.13 -5.28
CA GLN A 211 -18.42 -20.58 -5.09
C GLN A 211 -19.81 -21.19 -4.96
N LEU A 212 -20.71 -20.55 -4.22
CA LEU A 212 -22.11 -21.01 -4.09
C LEU A 212 -22.85 -21.01 -5.43
N GLU A 213 -22.62 -20.00 -6.28
CA GLU A 213 -23.26 -19.94 -7.59
C GLU A 213 -22.68 -20.98 -8.57
N GLU A 214 -21.38 -21.26 -8.51
CA GLU A 214 -20.75 -22.35 -9.26
C GLU A 214 -21.33 -23.72 -8.86
N VAL A 215 -21.52 -23.96 -7.56
CA VAL A 215 -22.16 -25.18 -7.05
C VAL A 215 -23.60 -25.29 -7.54
N ARG A 216 -24.39 -24.21 -7.49
CA ARG A 216 -25.78 -24.20 -8.01
C ARG A 216 -25.83 -24.49 -9.50
N GLU A 217 -24.95 -23.91 -10.30
CA GLU A 217 -24.88 -24.16 -11.75
C GLU A 217 -24.43 -25.59 -12.06
N LYS A 218 -23.55 -26.17 -11.24
CA LYS A 218 -23.17 -27.58 -11.33
C LYS A 218 -24.35 -28.50 -11.00
N GLU A 219 -25.08 -28.23 -9.92
CA GLU A 219 -26.28 -28.99 -9.55
C GLU A 219 -27.38 -28.91 -10.62
N LYS A 220 -27.58 -27.73 -11.24
CA LYS A 220 -28.52 -27.58 -12.37
C LYS A 220 -28.08 -28.40 -13.59
N ARG A 221 -26.79 -28.48 -13.88
CA ARG A 221 -26.25 -29.32 -14.97
C ARG A 221 -26.42 -30.81 -14.65
N ASP A 222 -26.11 -31.23 -13.43
CA ASP A 222 -26.22 -32.62 -12.99
C ASP A 222 -27.69 -33.10 -12.92
N ARG A 223 -28.63 -32.21 -12.58
CA ARG A 223 -30.08 -32.50 -12.68
C ARG A 223 -30.58 -32.60 -14.12
N LYS A 224 -29.95 -31.90 -15.08
CA LYS A 224 -30.30 -32.00 -16.51
C LYS A 224 -29.77 -33.29 -17.16
N THR A 225 -28.65 -33.84 -16.70
CA THR A 225 -28.11 -35.13 -17.16
C THR A 225 -28.74 -36.33 -16.47
N THR A 226 -29.32 -36.12 -15.29
CA THR A 226 -29.99 -37.15 -14.49
C THR A 226 -31.49 -36.92 -14.46
N THR A 227 -32.17 -36.83 -15.60
CA THR A 227 -33.65 -36.95 -15.60
C THR A 227 -34.02 -38.39 -15.24
N PRO A 228 -34.61 -38.66 -14.06
CA PRO A 228 -35.24 -39.94 -13.82
C PRO A 228 -36.53 -39.93 -14.63
N ARG A 229 -36.78 -40.96 -15.44
CA ARG A 229 -38.14 -41.23 -15.93
C ARG A 229 -38.99 -41.55 -14.70
N LEU A 230 -39.73 -40.56 -14.20
CA LEU A 230 -40.74 -40.80 -13.19
C LEU A 230 -41.93 -41.49 -13.86
N PRO A 231 -42.37 -42.66 -13.36
CA PRO A 231 -43.64 -43.23 -13.78
C PRO A 231 -44.78 -42.35 -13.26
N GLU A 232 -45.70 -42.01 -14.14
CA GLU A 232 -46.94 -41.32 -13.82
C GLU A 232 -47.78 -42.19 -12.88
N SER A 233 -47.75 -41.95 -11.58
CA SER A 233 -48.93 -42.00 -10.69
C SER A 233 -48.59 -41.86 -9.21
N ALA A 234 -49.42 -41.06 -8.55
CA ALA A 234 -49.78 -41.11 -7.14
C ALA A 234 -48.74 -40.64 -6.10
N PHE A 235 -48.98 -39.49 -5.47
CA PHE A 235 -49.65 -39.40 -4.17
C PHE A 235 -49.60 -37.96 -3.65
N ASP A 236 -50.77 -37.38 -3.39
CA ASP A 236 -50.94 -36.19 -2.56
C ASP A 236 -50.47 -36.50 -1.12
N VAL A 237 -49.50 -35.75 -0.61
CA VAL A 237 -49.30 -35.59 0.84
C VAL A 237 -48.98 -34.13 1.13
N ALA A 238 -49.88 -33.49 1.85
CA ALA A 238 -49.72 -32.17 2.42
C ALA A 238 -48.65 -32.17 3.51
N ILE A 239 -47.71 -31.23 3.45
CA ILE A 239 -46.90 -30.79 4.60
C ILE A 239 -47.06 -29.28 4.68
N LYS A 240 -47.68 -28.81 5.76
CA LYS A 240 -47.77 -27.39 6.12
C LYS A 240 -46.92 -27.12 7.35
N THR A 241 -46.42 -25.89 7.38
CA THR A 241 -45.82 -25.09 8.48
C THR A 241 -44.28 -25.11 8.60
N PRO A 242 -43.63 -24.11 9.23
CA PRO A 242 -44.00 -22.69 9.52
C PRO A 242 -42.80 -21.70 9.29
N PHE A 243 -43.01 -20.37 9.42
CA PHE A 243 -42.31 -19.47 10.38
C PHE A 243 -42.31 -17.97 9.99
N GLU A 244 -42.59 -17.16 11.01
CA GLU A 244 -42.45 -15.70 11.11
C GLU A 244 -40.98 -15.26 11.01
N GLY A 245 -40.68 -14.29 10.15
CA GLY A 245 -39.33 -13.75 9.95
C GLY A 245 -38.92 -12.74 11.03
N SER A 246 -37.71 -12.92 11.56
CA SER A 246 -37.11 -12.25 12.71
C SER A 246 -36.49 -10.88 12.34
N VAL A 247 -36.28 -10.01 13.34
CA VAL A 247 -35.59 -8.69 13.27
C VAL A 247 -34.26 -8.73 12.50
N THR A 248 -33.62 -9.89 12.41
CA THR A 248 -32.45 -10.17 11.56
C THR A 248 -32.68 -9.89 10.07
N ASP A 249 -33.88 -10.12 9.56
CA ASP A 249 -34.21 -9.92 8.14
C ASP A 249 -34.36 -8.43 7.80
N GLN A 250 -34.74 -7.61 8.79
CA GLN A 250 -34.82 -6.15 8.65
C GLN A 250 -33.44 -5.47 8.77
N ILE A 251 -32.51 -6.06 9.53
CA ILE A 251 -31.12 -5.56 9.64
C ILE A 251 -30.30 -5.92 8.39
N GLN A 252 -30.55 -7.07 7.76
CA GLN A 252 -29.92 -7.42 6.48
C GLN A 252 -30.33 -6.52 5.31
N LEU A 253 -31.52 -5.89 5.39
CA LEU A 253 -32.02 -4.94 4.39
C LEU A 253 -31.48 -3.50 4.56
N LEU A 254 -31.02 -3.13 5.76
CA LEU A 254 -30.46 -1.80 6.05
C LEU A 254 -28.95 -1.70 5.78
N LEU A 255 -28.22 -2.82 5.71
CA LEU A 255 -26.77 -2.86 5.50
C LEU A 255 -26.35 -3.21 4.05
N PHE A 256 -27.30 -3.55 3.17
CA PHE A 256 -27.04 -3.86 1.77
C PHE A 256 -27.51 -2.73 0.85
N ASN A 257 -26.64 -1.76 0.59
CA ASN A 257 -26.73 -0.99 -0.66
C ASN A 257 -26.34 -1.92 -1.83
N HIS A 258 -27.29 -2.78 -2.19
CA HIS A 258 -27.24 -3.73 -3.31
C HIS A 258 -26.82 -3.06 -4.63
N GLU A 259 -27.11 -1.77 -4.81
CA GLU A 259 -26.66 -0.93 -5.92
C GLU A 259 -25.13 -0.78 -5.98
N GLN A 260 -24.45 -0.54 -4.85
CA GLN A 260 -22.99 -0.34 -4.82
C GLN A 260 -22.24 -1.65 -5.07
N ALA A 261 -22.71 -2.76 -4.50
CA ALA A 261 -22.14 -4.09 -4.77
C ALA A 261 -22.30 -4.47 -6.25
N LYS A 262 -23.46 -4.16 -6.86
CA LYS A 262 -23.72 -4.44 -8.28
C LYS A 262 -22.86 -3.57 -9.21
N GLN A 263 -22.66 -2.30 -8.86
CA GLN A 263 -21.74 -1.41 -9.59
C GLN A 263 -20.29 -1.88 -9.49
N TYR A 264 -19.85 -2.35 -8.31
CA TYR A 264 -18.49 -2.86 -8.11
C TYR A 264 -18.26 -4.19 -8.86
N ILE A 265 -19.20 -5.12 -8.80
CA ILE A 265 -19.15 -6.39 -9.55
C ILE A 265 -19.15 -6.12 -11.07
N SER A 266 -19.98 -5.19 -11.55
CA SER A 266 -19.99 -4.82 -12.96
C SER A 266 -18.67 -4.18 -13.41
N ALA A 267 -18.04 -3.37 -12.56
CA ALA A 267 -16.74 -2.75 -12.87
C ALA A 267 -15.62 -3.81 -12.93
N VAL A 268 -15.62 -4.77 -12.01
CA VAL A 268 -14.65 -5.88 -11.99
C VAL A 268 -14.82 -6.79 -13.22
N LEU A 269 -16.05 -7.15 -13.59
CA LEU A 269 -16.30 -8.00 -14.76
C LEU A 269 -15.88 -7.33 -16.09
N ASN A 270 -16.08 -6.02 -16.22
CA ASN A 270 -15.63 -5.26 -17.40
C ASN A 270 -14.11 -5.10 -17.49
N SER A 271 -13.38 -5.28 -16.38
CA SER A 271 -11.91 -5.23 -16.37
C SER A 271 -11.25 -6.56 -16.74
N LEU A 272 -12.03 -7.64 -16.82
CA LEU A 272 -11.59 -9.00 -17.13
C LEU A 272 -11.90 -9.41 -18.59
N SER A 273 -12.53 -8.53 -19.37
CA SER A 273 -12.84 -8.69 -20.81
C SER A 273 -11.93 -7.84 -21.66
#